data_AF-A0A9J6PH05-F1
#
_entry.id   AF-A0A9J6PH05-F1
#
_cell.length_a   1.000
_cell.length_b   1.000
_cell.length_c   1.000
_cell.angle_alpha   90.00
_cell.angle_beta   90.00
_cell.angle_gamma   90.00
#
_symmetry.space_group_name_H-M   'P 1'
#
loop_
_entity.id
_entity.type
_entity.pdbx_description
1 polymer ?
#
loop_
_entity_poly.entity_id
_entity_poly.type
_entity_poly.pdbx_seq_one_letter_code
_entity_poly.pdbx_strand_id
1 'polypeptide(L)'
;MAENGTGGFRITGRHVLFGMIGAFSVIFIVNGIFLTKAIQTFPGLETQAGYKYGLKFNERIAEAERQAALDLNLGLETAELGPGRYQFVVAAQDHAGTGVALRKVEARLMRPADTSHDVALTLTPAGGAGRFSAAADVPLRGQWDFTLAAETADGAPVTLRRRIWLD
;
A
#
# COMPACT_ATOMS: atom_id res chain seq x y z
N MET A 1 -20.48 65.87 -23.66
CA MET A 1 -21.14 64.97 -22.70
C MET A 1 -21.69 63.80 -23.50
N ALA A 2 -21.05 62.64 -23.44
CA ALA A 2 -21.58 61.37 -23.97
C ALA A 2 -20.82 60.23 -23.25
N GLU A 3 -21.55 59.40 -22.51
CA GLU A 3 -21.04 58.34 -21.66
C GLU A 3 -20.53 57.13 -22.46
N ASN A 4 -19.33 56.65 -22.13
CA ASN A 4 -18.80 55.38 -22.60
C ASN A 4 -19.41 54.24 -21.78
N GLY A 5 -20.49 53.62 -22.29
CA GLY A 5 -21.10 52.44 -21.69
C GLY A 5 -20.19 51.22 -21.81
N THR A 6 -19.47 50.88 -20.74
CA THR A 6 -18.73 49.61 -20.62
C THR A 6 -19.70 48.43 -20.68
N GLY A 7 -19.57 47.58 -21.70
CA GLY A 7 -20.32 46.34 -21.82
C GLY A 7 -20.02 45.40 -20.65
N GLY A 8 -20.89 45.41 -19.64
CA GLY A 8 -20.75 44.58 -18.44
C GLY A 8 -20.89 43.09 -18.77
N PHE A 9 -19.96 42.28 -18.27
CA PHE A 9 -19.99 40.82 -18.38
C PHE A 9 -21.31 40.27 -17.78
N ARG A 10 -22.23 39.82 -18.65
CA ARG A 10 -23.46 39.14 -18.21
C ARG A 10 -23.20 37.65 -18.14
N ILE A 11 -23.15 37.11 -16.93
CA ILE A 11 -23.13 35.67 -16.69
C ILE A 11 -24.48 35.10 -17.13
N THR A 12 -24.51 34.45 -18.30
CA THR A 12 -25.68 33.68 -18.74
C THR A 12 -25.61 32.26 -18.18
N GLY A 13 -26.74 31.54 -18.13
CA GLY A 13 -26.79 30.16 -17.64
C GLY A 13 -25.80 29.21 -18.32
N ARG A 14 -25.37 29.52 -19.56
CA ARG A 14 -24.31 28.78 -20.27
C ARG A 14 -22.92 28.98 -19.66
N HIS A 15 -22.61 30.17 -19.14
CA HIS A 15 -21.34 30.43 -18.45
C HIS A 15 -21.26 29.67 -17.13
N VAL A 16 -22.39 29.62 -16.39
CA VAL A 16 -22.48 28.81 -15.17
C VAL A 16 -22.36 27.32 -15.49
N LEU A 17 -23.02 26.86 -16.57
CA LEU A 17 -22.92 25.46 -17.01
C LEU A 17 -21.47 25.08 -17.38
N PHE A 18 -20.76 25.90 -18.16
CA PHE A 18 -19.36 25.63 -18.50
C PHE A 18 -18.43 25.74 -17.29
N GLY A 19 -18.68 26.70 -16.38
CA GLY A 19 -17.93 26.81 -15.12
C GLY A 19 -18.12 25.58 -14.22
N MET A 20 -19.36 25.08 -14.13
CA MET A 20 -19.70 23.88 -13.37
C MET A 20 -19.02 22.64 -13.97
N ILE A 21 -19.13 22.44 -15.29
CA ILE A 21 -18.46 21.32 -15.98
C ILE A 21 -16.96 21.40 -15.76
N GLY A 22 -16.33 22.57 -15.92
CA GLY A 22 -14.91 22.77 -15.68
C GLY A 22 -14.48 22.40 -14.26
N ALA A 23 -15.23 22.84 -13.25
CA ALA A 23 -14.95 22.52 -11.85
C ALA A 23 -15.03 21.00 -11.60
N PHE A 24 -16.08 20.33 -12.09
CA PHE A 24 -16.21 18.89 -11.95
C PHE A 24 -15.11 18.13 -12.71
N SER A 25 -14.75 18.55 -13.93
CA SER A 25 -13.68 17.92 -14.70
C SER A 25 -12.34 17.97 -13.97
N VAL A 26 -11.99 19.10 -13.35
CA VAL A 26 -10.77 19.22 -12.54
C VAL A 26 -10.79 18.24 -11.37
N ILE A 27 -11.92 18.17 -10.64
CA ILE A 27 -12.09 17.22 -9.52
C ILE A 27 -11.92 15.78 -10.02
N PHE A 28 -12.56 15.40 -11.13
CA PHE A 28 -12.43 14.06 -11.71
C PHE A 28 -11.00 13.72 -12.12
N ILE A 29 -10.26 14.67 -12.72
CA ILE A 29 -8.86 14.45 -13.11
C ILE A 29 -7.99 14.24 -11.88
N VAL A 30 -8.11 15.12 -10.87
CA VAL A 30 -7.33 15.01 -9.63
C VAL A 30 -7.66 13.70 -8.91
N ASN A 31 -8.94 13.36 -8.79
CA ASN A 31 -9.38 12.09 -8.19
C ASN A 31 -8.92 10.88 -9.01
N GLY A 32 -8.89 10.96 -10.33
CA GLY A 32 -8.37 9.90 -11.22
C GLY A 32 -6.86 9.70 -11.07
N ILE A 33 -6.10 10.79 -10.91
CA ILE A 33 -4.66 10.74 -10.59
C ILE A 33 -4.46 10.08 -9.23
N PHE A 34 -5.23 10.50 -8.21
CA PHE A 34 -5.18 9.86 -6.89
C PHE A 34 -5.61 8.39 -6.93
N LEU A 35 -6.62 8.03 -7.72
CA LEU A 35 -7.04 6.64 -7.91
C LEU A 35 -5.94 5.82 -8.59
N THR A 36 -5.29 6.37 -9.62
CA THR A 36 -4.19 5.70 -10.33
C THR A 36 -2.99 5.52 -9.41
N LYS A 37 -2.65 6.54 -8.61
CA LYS A 37 -1.61 6.47 -7.59
C LYS A 37 -1.98 5.48 -6.47
N ALA A 38 -3.21 5.45 -6.00
CA ALA A 38 -3.68 4.55 -4.95
C ALA A 38 -3.66 3.08 -5.41
N ILE A 39 -4.16 2.81 -6.63
CA ILE A 39 -4.09 1.47 -7.24
C ILE A 39 -2.64 1.03 -7.42
N GLN A 40 -1.74 1.95 -7.77
CA GLN A 40 -0.30 1.66 -7.87
C GLN A 40 0.38 1.43 -6.51
N THR A 41 -0.19 1.92 -5.41
CA THR A 41 0.46 1.88 -4.08
C THR A 41 -0.18 0.87 -3.12
N PHE A 42 -1.38 0.35 -3.41
CA PHE A 42 -2.14 -0.64 -2.62
C PHE A 42 -3.04 -1.55 -3.50
N PRO A 43 -2.51 -2.39 -4.41
CA PRO A 43 -3.32 -3.36 -5.13
C PRO A 43 -3.65 -4.60 -4.29
N GLY A 44 -4.46 -4.45 -3.24
CA GLY A 44 -5.15 -5.59 -2.62
C GLY A 44 -4.94 -5.78 -1.13
N LEU A 45 -5.84 -5.18 -0.34
CA LEU A 45 -6.44 -5.79 0.85
C LEU A 45 -7.67 -4.97 1.27
N GLU A 46 -8.66 -4.89 0.39
CA GLU A 46 -10.03 -4.57 0.83
C GLU A 46 -10.97 -5.69 0.37
N THR A 47 -10.97 -6.79 1.11
CA THR A 47 -12.18 -7.59 1.25
C THR A 47 -13.02 -6.95 2.36
N GLN A 48 -13.97 -6.12 1.91
CA GLN A 48 -15.30 -5.93 2.51
C GLN A 48 -15.40 -6.02 4.05
N ALA A 49 -15.06 -4.95 4.77
CA ALA A 49 -15.61 -4.75 6.12
C ALA A 49 -15.66 -3.27 6.55
N GLY A 50 -16.02 -2.38 5.63
CA GLY A 50 -16.43 -1.02 6.00
C GLY A 50 -17.83 -1.01 6.61
N TYR A 51 -18.03 -1.48 7.85
CA TYR A 51 -19.22 -1.05 8.62
C TYR A 51 -19.21 -1.15 10.16
N LYS A 52 -18.20 -1.64 10.90
CA LYS A 52 -18.35 -1.71 12.37
C LYS A 52 -17.10 -1.32 13.17
N TYR A 53 -16.89 -0.02 13.31
CA TYR A 53 -15.90 0.60 14.20
C TYR A 53 -16.29 0.56 15.69
N GLY A 54 -16.83 -0.56 16.20
CA GLY A 54 -17.21 -0.68 17.62
C GLY A 54 -16.91 -2.02 18.29
N LEU A 55 -16.53 -3.07 17.54
CA LEU A 55 -16.37 -4.44 18.07
C LEU A 55 -14.99 -5.06 17.80
N LYS A 56 -13.98 -4.24 17.48
CA LYS A 56 -12.67 -4.65 16.92
C LYS A 56 -11.60 -5.08 17.93
N PHE A 57 -11.96 -5.53 19.13
CA PHE A 57 -10.96 -6.16 20.01
C PHE A 57 -10.95 -7.69 19.82
N ASN A 58 -12.14 -8.31 19.85
CA ASN A 58 -12.27 -9.76 19.69
C ASN A 58 -11.96 -10.24 18.27
N GLU A 59 -12.27 -9.44 17.25
CA GLU A 59 -11.95 -9.78 15.86
C GLU A 59 -10.44 -9.80 15.59
N ARG A 60 -9.65 -8.93 16.23
CA ARG A 60 -8.19 -8.95 16.12
C ARG A 60 -7.55 -10.17 16.78
N ILE A 61 -8.16 -10.68 17.85
CA ILE A 61 -7.75 -11.95 18.46
C ILE A 61 -8.08 -13.10 17.51
N ALA A 62 -9.30 -13.15 16.98
CA ALA A 62 -9.71 -14.20 16.04
C ALA A 62 -8.94 -14.18 14.70
N GLU A 63 -8.46 -13.02 14.26
CA GLU A 63 -7.60 -12.88 13.08
C GLU A 63 -6.17 -13.33 13.38
N ALA A 64 -5.62 -12.98 14.55
CA ALA A 64 -4.33 -13.49 15.01
C ALA A 64 -4.35 -15.01 15.26
N GLU A 65 -5.45 -15.56 15.81
CA GLU A 65 -5.65 -17.00 15.99
C GLU A 65 -5.77 -17.74 14.66
N ARG A 66 -6.47 -17.15 13.67
CA ARG A 66 -6.54 -17.70 12.31
C ARG A 66 -5.19 -17.68 11.62
N GLN A 67 -4.38 -16.64 11.83
CA GLN A 67 -3.00 -16.60 11.34
C GLN A 67 -2.11 -17.62 12.05
N ALA A 68 -2.28 -17.81 13.36
CA ALA A 68 -1.57 -18.85 14.11
C ALA A 68 -1.96 -20.27 13.66
N ALA A 69 -3.21 -20.46 13.23
CA ALA A 69 -3.70 -21.74 12.70
C ALA A 69 -3.19 -22.08 11.29
N LEU A 70 -2.62 -21.11 10.55
CA LEU A 70 -2.07 -21.35 9.20
C LEU A 70 -0.69 -22.03 9.22
N ASP A 71 -0.09 -22.24 10.41
CA ASP A 71 1.20 -22.93 10.63
C ASP A 71 2.31 -22.49 9.65
N LEU A 72 2.26 -21.21 9.27
CA LEU A 72 3.10 -20.60 8.25
C LEU A 72 4.21 -19.80 8.91
N ASN A 73 5.44 -20.16 8.61
CA ASN A 73 6.64 -19.45 9.01
C ASN A 73 7.03 -18.43 7.94
N LEU A 74 6.92 -17.15 8.29
CA LEU A 74 7.35 -16.03 7.45
C LEU A 74 8.69 -15.48 7.93
N GLY A 75 9.74 -15.72 7.13
CA GLY A 75 11.07 -15.16 7.33
C GLY A 75 11.30 -13.90 6.51
N LEU A 76 12.04 -12.95 7.07
CA LEU A 76 12.58 -11.78 6.37
C LEU A 76 14.09 -11.77 6.51
N GLU A 77 14.77 -11.77 5.38
CA GLU A 77 16.22 -11.59 5.23
C GLU A 77 16.47 -10.24 4.54
N THR A 78 17.48 -9.51 5.00
CA THR A 78 17.88 -8.21 4.44
C THR A 78 19.36 -8.20 4.15
N ALA A 79 19.75 -7.75 2.96
CA ALA A 79 21.15 -7.63 2.55
C ALA A 79 21.39 -6.27 1.90
N GLU A 80 22.51 -5.63 2.20
CA GLU A 80 22.91 -4.39 1.52
C GLU A 80 23.54 -4.73 0.16
N LEU A 81 23.04 -4.09 -0.91
CA LEU A 81 23.57 -4.24 -2.26
C LEU A 81 24.55 -3.12 -2.64
N GLY A 82 24.50 -2.01 -1.91
CA GLY A 82 25.33 -0.83 -2.08
C GLY A 82 24.80 0.32 -1.22
N PRO A 83 25.46 1.50 -1.24
CA PRO A 83 25.14 2.61 -0.34
C PRO A 83 23.66 3.01 -0.43
N GLY A 84 22.90 2.77 0.65
CA GLY A 84 21.48 3.10 0.74
C GLY A 84 20.56 2.20 -0.12
N ARG A 85 21.05 1.09 -0.67
CA ARG A 85 20.25 0.16 -1.47
C ARG A 85 20.27 -1.22 -0.84
N TYR A 86 19.10 -1.76 -0.55
CA TYR A 86 18.95 -3.05 0.13
C TYR A 86 18.11 -4.02 -0.69
N GLN A 87 18.46 -5.29 -0.56
CA GLN A 87 17.65 -6.42 -0.98
C GLN A 87 16.87 -6.94 0.22
N PHE A 88 15.57 -7.09 0.04
CA PHE A 88 14.65 -7.70 0.97
C PHE A 88 14.22 -9.04 0.39
N VAL A 89 14.40 -10.12 1.14
CA VAL A 89 13.97 -11.45 0.74
C VAL A 89 13.01 -11.99 1.79
N VAL A 90 11.80 -12.32 1.35
CA VAL A 90 10.77 -12.95 2.17
C VAL A 90 10.68 -14.41 1.79
N ALA A 91 10.69 -15.29 2.79
CA ALA A 91 10.43 -16.70 2.63
C ALA A 91 9.17 -17.09 3.41
N ALA A 92 8.18 -17.63 2.72
CA ALA A 92 6.97 -18.20 3.29
C ALA A 92 7.06 -19.72 3.22
N GLN A 93 7.12 -20.37 4.37
CA GLN A 93 7.29 -21.82 4.49
C GLN A 93 6.27 -22.38 5.47
N ASP A 94 5.75 -23.57 5.24
CA ASP A 94 4.99 -24.30 6.25
C ASP A 94 5.93 -24.89 7.33
N HIS A 95 5.37 -25.51 8.37
CA HIS A 95 6.14 -26.20 9.40
C HIS A 95 7.01 -27.35 8.87
N ALA A 96 6.69 -27.91 7.70
CA ALA A 96 7.51 -28.93 7.03
C ALA A 96 8.69 -28.32 6.23
N GLY A 97 8.83 -26.99 6.19
CA GLY A 97 9.83 -26.28 5.40
C GLY A 97 9.49 -26.20 3.91
N THR A 98 8.26 -26.55 3.53
CA THR A 98 7.79 -26.45 2.15
C THR A 98 7.41 -25.01 1.86
N GLY A 99 7.94 -24.46 0.76
CA GLY A 99 7.61 -23.12 0.32
C GLY A 99 6.12 -22.97 -0.05
N VAL A 100 5.44 -22.02 0.58
CA VAL A 100 4.01 -21.77 0.36
C VAL A 100 3.83 -20.60 -0.60
N ALA A 101 3.15 -20.84 -1.71
CA ALA A 101 2.83 -19.79 -2.66
C ALA A 101 1.82 -18.79 -2.05
N LEU A 102 2.18 -17.51 -2.11
CA LEU A 102 1.33 -16.40 -1.67
C LEU A 102 0.81 -15.62 -2.88
N ARG A 103 -0.38 -15.04 -2.73
CA ARG A 103 -1.05 -14.16 -3.70
C ARG A 103 -1.17 -12.77 -3.11
N LYS A 104 -1.33 -11.77 -4.00
CA LYS A 104 -1.46 -10.34 -3.64
C LYS A 104 -0.42 -9.90 -2.60
N VAL A 105 0.84 -10.24 -2.85
CA VAL A 105 1.93 -9.95 -1.92
C VAL A 105 2.29 -8.47 -2.02
N GLU A 106 2.00 -7.73 -0.97
CA GLU A 106 2.39 -6.34 -0.79
C GLU A 106 3.37 -6.20 0.35
N ALA A 107 4.41 -5.39 0.18
CA ALA A 107 5.31 -5.04 1.28
C ALA A 107 5.62 -3.54 1.31
N ARG A 108 5.81 -3.03 2.53
CA ARG A 108 6.17 -1.63 2.79
C ARG A 108 7.20 -1.55 3.91
N LEU A 109 8.06 -0.55 3.79
CA LEU A 109 8.91 -0.06 4.87
C LEU A 109 8.33 1.25 5.36
N MET A 110 8.02 1.32 6.65
CA MET A 110 7.51 2.52 7.28
C MET A 110 8.45 2.95 8.39
N ARG A 111 8.55 4.26 8.67
CA ARG A 111 9.23 4.68 9.90
C ARG A 111 8.26 4.72 11.07
N PRO A 112 8.69 4.30 12.27
CA PRO A 112 7.82 4.29 13.45
C PRO A 112 7.23 5.66 13.82
N ALA A 113 7.92 6.75 13.48
CA ALA A 113 7.59 8.11 13.89
C ALA A 113 7.31 9.09 12.74
N ASP A 114 7.50 8.66 11.49
CA ASP A 114 7.49 9.57 10.33
C ASP A 114 7.09 8.83 9.05
N THR A 115 5.84 8.99 8.63
CA THR A 115 5.29 8.33 7.44
C THR A 115 5.68 9.03 6.13
N SER A 116 6.41 10.15 6.17
CA SER A 116 6.79 10.89 4.96
C SER A 116 7.83 10.18 4.08
N HIS A 117 8.46 9.14 4.62
CA HIS A 117 9.52 8.38 3.95
C HIS A 117 9.14 6.91 3.72
N ASP A 118 7.85 6.58 3.72
CA ASP A 118 7.41 5.20 3.49
C ASP A 118 7.83 4.71 2.09
N VAL A 119 8.49 3.55 2.05
CA VAL A 119 8.97 2.94 0.80
C VAL A 119 8.10 1.72 0.50
N ALA A 120 7.39 1.77 -0.63
CA ALA A 120 6.68 0.61 -1.16
C ALA A 120 7.68 -0.36 -1.82
N LEU A 121 7.55 -1.65 -1.50
CA LEU A 121 8.41 -2.71 -2.04
C LEU A 121 7.62 -3.56 -3.03
N THR A 122 8.07 -3.59 -4.28
CA THR A 122 7.54 -4.52 -5.29
C THR A 122 8.25 -5.86 -5.18
N LEU A 123 7.67 -6.77 -4.43
CA LEU A 123 8.18 -8.13 -4.26
C LEU A 123 7.92 -8.98 -5.51
N THR A 124 8.96 -9.57 -6.08
CA THR A 124 8.87 -10.51 -7.20
C THR A 124 9.27 -11.91 -6.75
N PRO A 125 8.65 -12.99 -7.27
CA PRO A 125 9.05 -14.36 -6.96
C PRO A 125 10.55 -14.59 -7.24
N ALA A 126 11.26 -15.18 -6.27
CA ALA A 126 12.71 -15.27 -6.25
C ALA A 126 13.19 -16.69 -5.92
N GLY A 127 12.93 -17.62 -6.84
CA GLY A 127 13.35 -19.03 -6.77
C GLY A 127 12.49 -19.89 -5.84
N GLY A 128 11.85 -20.93 -6.42
CA GLY A 128 10.97 -21.84 -5.67
C GLY A 128 9.64 -21.21 -5.24
N ALA A 129 8.69 -22.05 -4.81
CA ALA A 129 7.43 -21.57 -4.24
C ALA A 129 7.71 -20.84 -2.91
N GLY A 130 7.01 -19.73 -2.66
CA GLY A 130 7.05 -19.02 -1.38
C GLY A 130 8.25 -18.12 -1.10
N ARG A 131 9.20 -17.97 -2.04
CA ARG A 131 10.29 -16.99 -1.91
C ARG A 131 10.04 -15.78 -2.79
N PHE A 132 10.18 -14.59 -2.21
CA PHE A 132 9.96 -13.31 -2.88
C PHE A 132 11.11 -12.36 -2.57
N SER A 133 11.54 -11.56 -3.54
CA SER A 133 12.59 -10.56 -3.35
C SER A 133 12.20 -9.19 -3.91
N ALA A 134 12.63 -8.13 -3.26
CA ALA A 134 12.58 -6.76 -3.76
C ALA A 134 13.92 -6.10 -3.50
N ALA A 135 14.37 -5.26 -4.44
CA ALA A 135 15.47 -4.33 -4.20
C ALA A 135 14.89 -2.92 -4.16
N ALA A 136 15.25 -2.14 -3.15
CA ALA A 136 14.79 -0.77 -3.01
C ALA A 136 15.89 0.14 -2.45
N ASP A 137 15.85 1.39 -2.88
CA ASP A 137 16.67 2.46 -2.32
C ASP A 137 15.96 2.96 -1.04
N VAL A 138 16.66 2.84 0.09
CA VAL A 138 16.19 3.31 1.39
C VAL A 138 16.98 4.57 1.75
N PRO A 139 16.34 5.75 1.77
CA PRO A 139 17.04 7.02 1.82
C PRO A 139 17.72 7.31 3.16
N LEU A 140 17.30 6.62 4.23
CA LEU A 140 17.73 6.90 5.60
C LEU A 140 18.08 5.61 6.33
N ARG A 141 19.22 5.62 7.02
CA ARG A 141 19.60 4.61 8.01
C ARG A 141 18.77 4.72 9.29
N GLY A 142 18.66 3.61 10.02
CA GLY A 142 18.01 3.52 11.33
C GLY A 142 16.91 2.47 11.42
N GLN A 143 15.96 2.66 12.33
CA GLN A 143 14.84 1.74 12.54
C GLN A 143 13.77 1.90 11.46
N TRP A 144 13.33 0.78 10.91
CA TRP A 144 12.24 0.67 9.97
C TRP A 144 11.28 -0.46 10.40
N ASP A 145 9.99 -0.25 10.21
CA ASP A 145 8.97 -1.27 10.36
C ASP A 145 8.65 -1.84 8.97
N PHE A 146 9.10 -3.06 8.70
CA PHE A 146 8.70 -3.83 7.55
C PHE A 146 7.32 -4.44 7.79
N THR A 147 6.39 -4.20 6.89
CA THR A 147 5.06 -4.83 6.90
C THR A 147 4.82 -5.48 5.56
N LEU A 148 4.45 -6.75 5.58
CA LEU A 148 3.98 -7.50 4.42
C LEU A 148 2.56 -7.97 4.68
N ALA A 149 1.73 -7.88 3.65
CA ALA A 149 0.40 -8.43 3.64
C ALA A 149 0.20 -9.24 2.36
N ALA A 150 -0.41 -10.41 2.50
CA ALA A 150 -0.58 -11.37 1.41
C ALA A 150 -1.78 -12.28 1.69
N GLU A 151 -2.14 -13.11 0.72
CA GLU A 151 -3.17 -14.14 0.84
C GLU A 151 -2.58 -15.52 0.51
N THR A 152 -2.97 -16.57 1.22
CA THR A 152 -2.64 -17.95 0.84
C THR A 152 -3.40 -18.37 -0.43
N ALA A 153 -3.07 -19.53 -1.00
CA ALA A 153 -3.80 -20.07 -2.15
C ALA A 153 -5.31 -20.23 -1.88
N ASP A 154 -5.67 -20.55 -0.63
CA ASP A 154 -7.04 -20.72 -0.15
C ASP A 154 -7.73 -19.38 0.22
N GLY A 155 -7.04 -18.25 0.02
CA GLY A 155 -7.56 -16.91 0.26
C GLY A 155 -7.51 -16.45 1.72
N ALA A 156 -6.80 -17.18 2.59
CA ALA A 156 -6.62 -16.76 3.97
C ALA A 156 -5.63 -15.59 4.04
N PRO A 157 -5.97 -14.48 4.74
CA PRO A 157 -5.07 -13.33 4.85
C PRO A 157 -3.88 -13.64 5.76
N VAL A 158 -2.70 -13.23 5.33
CA VAL A 158 -1.43 -13.40 6.03
C VAL A 158 -0.76 -12.05 6.16
N THR A 159 -0.27 -11.74 7.35
CA THR A 159 0.46 -10.49 7.62
C THR A 159 1.75 -10.78 8.36
N LEU A 160 2.84 -10.19 7.92
CA LEU A 160 4.12 -10.16 8.63
C LEU A 160 4.43 -8.73 9.00
N ARG A 161 4.74 -8.47 10.27
CA ARG A 161 5.27 -7.19 10.71
C ARG A 161 6.56 -7.41 11.48
N ARG A 162 7.65 -6.82 11.01
CA ARG A 162 8.96 -6.94 11.63
C ARG A 162 9.65 -5.60 11.67
N ARG A 163 10.17 -5.26 12.85
CA ARG A 163 11.07 -4.13 13.01
C ARG A 163 12.48 -4.56 12.63
N ILE A 164 13.11 -3.78 11.76
CA ILE A 164 14.45 -4.01 11.24
C ILE A 164 15.29 -2.74 11.39
N TRP A 165 16.60 -2.91 11.48
CA TRP A 165 17.56 -1.82 11.45
C TRP A 165 18.35 -1.90 10.15
N LEU A 166 18.52 -0.76 9.49
CA LEU A 166 19.29 -0.62 8.25
C LEU A 166 20.41 0.40 8.50
N ASP A 167 21.67 0.02 8.23
CA ASP A 167 22.88 0.79 8.57
C ASP A 167 23.37 1.72 7.44
#